data_AF-A0A259PFZ2-F1
#
_entry.id   AF-A0A259PFZ2-F1
#
_cell.length_a   1.000
_cell.length_b   1.000
_cell.length_c   1.000
_cell.angle_alpha   90.00
_cell.angle_beta   90.00
_cell.angle_gamma   90.00
#
_symmetry.space_group_name_H-M   'P 1'
#
loop_
_entity.id
_entity.type
_entity.pdbx_description
1 polymer ?
#
loop_
_entity_poly.entity_id
_entity_poly.type
_entity_poly.pdbx_seq_one_letter_code
_entity_poly.pdbx_strand_id
1 'polypeptide(L)' 'MLLYELDGDVVTFTHTEVEPQAEGTGVGSALVRRALDDARASGRSVVPACPFVEAWIGRHREYSDLVQTSGPAR' A
#
# COMPACT_ATOMS: atom_id res chain seq x y z
N MET A 1 2.77 -1.95 11.92
CA MET A 1 2.14 -3.13 11.31
C MET A 1 1.34 -2.73 10.08
N LEU A 2 1.50 -3.43 8.96
CA LEU A 2 0.73 -3.20 7.74
C LEU A 2 -0.16 -4.42 7.51
N LEU A 3 -1.46 -4.18 7.39
CA LEU A 3 -2.49 -5.19 7.17
C LEU A 3 -2.99 -5.09 5.72
N TYR A 4 -3.18 -6.25 5.11
CA TYR A 4 -3.69 -6.35 3.75
C TYR A 4 -4.55 -7.59 3.56
N GLU A 5 -5.41 -7.53 2.56
CA GLU A 5 -6.22 -8.64 2.07
C GLU A 5 -5.75 -9.03 0.67
N LEU A 6 -5.81 -10.33 0.36
CA LEU A 6 -5.49 -10.86 -0.96
C LEU A 6 -6.76 -11.41 -1.62
N ASP A 7 -7.05 -10.93 -2.82
CA ASP A 7 -8.11 -11.45 -3.68
C ASP A 7 -7.50 -11.74 -5.06
N GLY A 8 -7.13 -13.00 -5.29
CA GLY A 8 -6.38 -13.40 -6.48
C GLY A 8 -5.07 -12.61 -6.64
N ASP A 9 -4.99 -11.84 -7.73
CA ASP A 9 -3.83 -10.99 -8.06
C ASP A 9 -3.96 -9.56 -7.52
N VAL A 10 -4.95 -9.29 -6.67
CA VAL A 10 -5.20 -7.98 -6.06
C VAL A 10 -4.80 -8.00 -4.58
N VAL A 11 -4.03 -6.99 -4.17
CA VAL A 11 -3.66 -6.73 -2.78
C VAL A 11 -4.36 -5.47 -2.30
N THR A 12 -5.22 -5.59 -1.31
CA THR A 12 -5.89 -4.42 -0.70
C THR A 12 -5.18 -4.05 0.59
N PHE A 13 -4.51 -2.90 0.63
CA PHE A 13 -3.89 -2.38 1.86
C PHE A 13 -4.94 -1.67 2.71
N THR A 14 -5.45 -2.37 3.73
CA THR A 14 -6.58 -1.90 4.55
C THR A 14 -6.16 -1.02 5.71
N HIS A 15 -4.97 -1.27 6.28
CA HIS A 15 -4.51 -0.51 7.43
C HIS A 15 -2.99 -0.48 7.53
N THR A 16 -2.43 0.67 7.88
CA THR A 16 -1.02 0.80 8.25
C THR A 16 -0.96 1.49 9.59
N GLU A 17 -0.50 0.77 10.59
CA GLU A 17 -0.23 1.28 11.93
C GLU A 17 1.28 1.41 12.11
N VAL A 18 1.73 2.51 12.68
CA VAL A 18 3.09 2.65 13.19
C VAL A 18 2.96 3.12 14.62
N GLU A 19 3.87 2.66 15.50
CA GLU A 19 3.85 3.15 16.87
C GLU A 19 4.04 4.68 16.87
N PRO A 20 3.31 5.44 17.71
CA PRO A 20 3.36 6.90 17.71
C PRO A 20 4.78 7.46 17.84
N GLN A 21 5.65 6.74 18.55
CA GLN A 21 7.05 7.09 18.78
C GLN A 21 7.92 6.98 17.50
N ALA A 22 7.45 6.22 16.51
CA ALA A 22 8.08 6.04 15.21
C ALA A 22 7.43 6.88 14.10
N GLU A 23 6.36 7.63 14.40
CA GLU A 23 5.79 8.58 13.44
C GLU A 23 6.82 9.66 13.06
N GLY A 24 6.84 10.05 11.78
CA GLY A 24 7.82 11.03 11.28
C GLY A 24 9.26 10.52 11.09
N THR A 25 9.57 9.29 11.52
CA THR A 25 10.92 8.70 11.35
C THR A 25 11.10 7.90 10.05
N GLY A 26 10.03 7.77 9.26
CA GLY A 26 10.05 7.08 7.96
C GLY A 26 9.75 5.58 8.00
N VAL A 27 9.55 4.98 9.19
CA VAL A 27 9.25 3.54 9.34
C VAL A 27 8.01 3.11 8.55
N GLY A 28 6.91 3.87 8.64
CA GLY A 28 5.69 3.58 7.88
C GLY A 28 5.91 3.66 6.36
N SER A 29 6.78 4.57 5.91
CA SER A 29 7.14 4.70 4.50
C SER A 29 7.95 3.50 4.01
N ALA A 30 8.89 3.00 4.82
CA ALA A 30 9.67 1.81 4.49
C ALA A 30 8.79 0.55 4.40
N LEU A 31 7.80 0.41 5.30
CA LEU A 31 6.85 -0.70 5.28
C LEU A 31 6.00 -0.68 3.99
N VAL A 32 5.39 0.47 3.68
CA VAL A 32 4.57 0.62 2.48
C VAL A 32 5.39 0.37 1.21
N ARG A 33 6.59 0.97 1.12
CA ARG A 33 7.48 0.78 -0.02
C ARG A 33 7.78 -0.70 -0.26
N ARG A 34 8.19 -1.42 0.78
CA ARG A 34 8.52 -2.84 0.67
C ARG A 34 7.31 -3.67 0.25
N ALA A 35 6.13 -3.40 0.82
CA ALA A 35 4.91 -4.11 0.46
C ALA A 35 4.51 -3.87 -1.01
N LEU A 36 4.68 -2.65 -1.52
CA LEU A 36 4.43 -2.32 -2.92
C LEU A 36 5.46 -2.96 -3.86
N ASP A 37 6.74 -2.98 -3.49
CA ASP A 37 7.79 -3.66 -4.24
C ASP A 37 7.50 -5.16 -4.36
N ASP A 38 7.08 -5.80 -3.27
CA ASP A 38 6.72 -7.22 -3.25
C ASP A 38 5.46 -7.49 -4.13
N ALA A 39 4.46 -6.60 -4.09
CA ALA A 39 3.29 -6.69 -4.96
C ALA A 39 3.67 -6.60 -6.44
N ARG A 40 4.53 -5.64 -6.80
CA ARG A 40 5.05 -5.48 -8.17
C ARG A 40 5.84 -6.70 -8.64
N ALA A 41 6.75 -7.19 -7.82
CA ALA A 41 7.55 -8.38 -8.12
C ALA A 41 6.67 -9.62 -8.32
N SER A 42 5.53 -9.67 -7.64
CA SER A 42 4.53 -10.74 -7.76
C SER A 42 3.54 -10.54 -8.91
N GLY A 43 3.66 -9.45 -9.68
CA GLY A 43 2.72 -9.12 -10.76
C GLY A 43 1.31 -8.73 -10.27
N ARG A 44 1.17 -8.37 -8.98
CA ARG A 44 -0.11 -8.07 -8.35
C ARG A 44 -0.47 -6.60 -8.49
N SER A 45 -1.77 -6.33 -8.65
CA SER A 45 -2.30 -4.98 -8.53
C SER A 45 -2.64 -4.64 -7.09
N VAL A 46 -2.80 -3.35 -6.80
CA VAL A 46 -2.96 -2.80 -5.45
C VAL A 46 -4.22 -1.95 -5.35
N VAL A 47 -4.95 -2.09 -4.23
CA VAL A 47 -6.03 -1.20 -3.80
C VAL A 47 -5.61 -0.52 -2.50
N PRO A 48 -5.30 0.79 -2.50
CA PRO A 48 -4.88 1.51 -1.31
C PRO A 48 -6.08 1.98 -0.46
N ALA A 49 -6.75 1.05 0.22
CA ALA A 49 -7.92 1.37 1.06
C ALA A 49 -7.56 2.20 2.32
N CYS A 50 -6.32 2.15 2.76
CA CYS A 50 -5.80 2.97 3.85
C CYS A 50 -5.42 4.38 3.37
N PRO A 51 -5.96 5.47 3.97
CA PRO A 51 -5.64 6.85 3.57
C PRO A 51 -4.15 7.18 3.64
N PHE A 52 -3.40 6.55 4.56
CA PHE A 52 -1.95 6.71 4.64
C PHE A 52 -1.25 6.17 3.38
N VAL A 53 -1.65 4.98 2.93
CA VAL A 53 -1.07 4.33 1.75
C VAL A 53 -1.44 5.10 0.49
N GLU A 54 -2.70 5.53 0.36
CA GLU A 54 -3.17 6.38 -0.73
C GLU A 54 -2.33 7.68 -0.82
N ALA A 55 -2.19 8.40 0.30
CA ALA A 55 -1.40 9.62 0.35
C ALA A 55 0.09 9.37 0.09
N TRP A 56 0.62 8.22 0.51
CA TRP A 56 2.01 7.83 0.26
C TRP A 56 2.26 7.58 -1.23
N ILE A 57 1.38 6.83 -1.90
CA ILE A 57 1.44 6.58 -3.35
C ILE A 57 1.27 7.89 -4.13
N GLY A 58 0.41 8.80 -3.66
CA GLY A 58 0.27 10.14 -4.26
C GLY A 58 1.58 10.94 -4.30
N ARG A 59 2.47 10.74 -3.33
CA ARG A 59 3.83 11.32 -3.29
C ARG A 59 4.86 10.51 -4.09
N HIS A 60 4.61 9.23 -4.33
CA HIS A 60 5.50 8.28 -5.00
C HIS A 60 4.81 7.71 -6.25
N ARG A 61 4.70 8.56 -7.28
CA ARG A 61 3.92 8.25 -8.49
C ARG A 61 4.50 7.11 -9.33
N GLU A 62 5.72 6.66 -9.03
CA GLU A 62 6.33 5.46 -9.60
C GLU A 62 5.62 4.15 -9.23
N TYR A 63 4.71 4.18 -8.24
CA TYR A 63 3.85 3.06 -7.85
C TYR A 63 2.40 3.22 -8.34
N SER A 64 2.07 4.33 -9.02
CA SER A 64 0.72 4.56 -9.51
C SER A 64 0.28 3.55 -10.57
N ASP A 65 1.22 2.88 -11.25
CA ASP A 65 0.93 1.80 -12.19
C ASP A 65 0.42 0.51 -11.53
N LEU A 66 0.69 0.32 -10.23
CA LEU A 66 0.16 -0.80 -9.46
C LEU A 66 -1.28 -0.58 -9.03
N VAL A 67 -1.74 0.68 -8.95
CA VAL A 67 -3.05 1.01 -8.41
C VAL A 67 -4.13 0.65 -9.43
N GLN A 68 -5.07 -0.21 -9.04
CA GLN A 68 -6.27 -0.42 -9.86
C GLN A 68 -7.16 0.83 -9.76
N THR A 69 -7.45 1.43 -10.91
CA THR A 69 -8.42 2.54 -11.05
C THR A 69 -9.87 2.03 -10.93
N SER A 70 -10.07 0.72 -10.90
CA SER A 70 -11.35 0.09 -10.66
C SER A 70 -11.57 0.04 -9.16
N GLY A 71 -12.64 0.68 -8.68
CA GLY A 71 -13.03 0.71 -7.26
C GLY A 71 -13.20 -0.67 -6.63
N PRO A 72 -13.58 -0.74 -5.34
CA PRO A 72 -13.50 -1.97 -4.55
C PRO A 72 -14.14 -3.14 -5.30
N ALA A 73 -13.51 -4.31 -5.25
CA ALA A 73 -14.11 -5.55 -5.68
C ALA A 73 -15.38 -5.82 -4.84
N ARG A 74 -16.50 -5.20 -5.24
CA ARG A 74 -17.87 -5.51 -4.83
C ARG A 74 -18.89 -4.91 -5.77
#